data_AF-A0A0M0JNM9-F1
#
_entry.id   AF-A0A0M0JNM9-F1
#
_cell.length_a   1.000
_cell.length_b   1.000
_cell.length_c   1.000
_cell.angle_alpha   90.00
_cell.angle_beta   90.00
_cell.angle_gamma   90.00
#
_symmetry.space_group_name_H-M   'P 1'
#
loop_
_entity.id
_entity.type
_entity.pdbx_description
1 polymer ?
#
loop_
_entity_poly.entity_id
_entity_poly.type
_entity_poly.pdbx_seq_one_letter_code
_entity_poly.pdbx_strand_id
1 'polypeptide(L)'
;MTDSALNIARTLLDLEPDVLLLCLAHVGASGLGHLVAVNKFFAILCAEHSSHTPFLASTVASGLGAAHAALEPQCRSAPSVGLFFSSEPLCSGRRSKTFSAELTRMAKRLPASAHMIGCNTHRIVTTQRDAVQSGGGDKKVALQLGHFPEAKIGSFTLCPEDACKLGRDPNDLDDDALFTDLLTHVGALGGEPWKVFVVILVGMNAGGFQQRLLEVLQAAHPTAAIIGGVATGTHLVRAHGGAITALEDGLGCLMFGGNVPLVALVSRGAEAISGTYRMAECTTTTSPTSSDGNQLSSESGVVACVSVTAAAPAGAVSGAIDETMPGRAVPVMDAIMSAIEAAGTAARRGVLLGISADPSTEGYALDAEACKRDVHAKLRHVAERIERDHEELLGAVMFTCSGEYPSDDL
;
A
#
# COMPACT_ATOMS: atom_id res chain seq x y z
N MET A 1 -0.92 19.49 -75.82
CA MET A 1 -0.46 20.00 -74.51
C MET A 1 -1.38 19.43 -73.47
N THR A 2 -1.03 18.26 -72.96
CA THR A 2 -1.78 17.55 -71.92
C THR A 2 -1.18 17.98 -70.59
N ASP A 3 -1.97 18.71 -69.79
CA ASP A 3 -1.68 18.95 -68.38
C ASP A 3 -1.59 17.60 -67.68
N SER A 4 -0.36 17.11 -67.51
CA SER A 4 -0.05 16.02 -66.61
C SER A 4 -0.22 16.56 -65.20
N ALA A 5 -1.44 16.45 -64.68
CA ALA A 5 -1.72 16.57 -63.26
C ALA A 5 -0.75 15.62 -62.53
N LEU A 6 0.26 16.21 -61.91
CA LEU A 6 1.20 15.53 -61.03
C LEU A 6 0.35 14.95 -59.88
N ASN A 7 -0.03 13.69 -60.02
CA ASN A 7 -0.50 12.87 -58.91
C ASN A 7 0.71 12.64 -58.00
N ILE A 8 1.06 13.65 -57.20
CA ILE A 8 2.03 13.52 -56.13
C ILE A 8 1.34 12.62 -55.11
N ALA A 9 1.68 11.33 -55.15
CA ALA A 9 1.30 10.40 -54.09
C ALA A 9 1.97 10.90 -52.81
N ARG A 10 1.23 11.68 -52.02
CA ARG A 10 1.68 12.11 -50.69
C ARG A 10 1.63 10.90 -49.77
N THR A 11 2.79 10.57 -49.22
CA THR A 11 2.93 9.57 -48.17
C THR A 11 2.64 10.20 -46.83
N LEU A 12 2.37 9.38 -45.80
CA LEU A 12 2.17 9.87 -44.44
C LEU A 12 3.41 10.60 -43.89
N LEU A 13 4.60 10.28 -44.42
CA LEU A 13 5.87 10.91 -44.05
C LEU A 13 6.04 12.32 -44.63
N ASP A 14 5.20 12.72 -45.57
CA ASP A 14 5.19 14.07 -46.14
C ASP A 14 4.34 15.04 -45.30
N LEU A 15 3.71 14.57 -44.22
CA LEU A 15 2.99 15.41 -43.26
C LEU A 15 3.97 16.05 -42.27
N GLU A 16 3.61 17.24 -41.80
CA GLU A 16 4.36 17.92 -40.74
C GLU A 16 4.34 17.11 -39.44
N PRO A 17 5.45 17.11 -38.66
CA PRO A 17 5.54 16.38 -37.40
C PRO A 17 4.39 16.66 -36.43
N ASP A 18 3.93 17.91 -36.34
CA ASP A 18 2.85 18.31 -35.44
C ASP A 18 1.51 17.66 -35.82
N VAL A 19 1.22 17.55 -37.12
CA VAL A 19 0.03 16.84 -37.62
C VAL A 19 0.12 15.35 -37.31
N LEU A 20 1.32 14.77 -37.43
CA LEU A 20 1.54 13.38 -37.09
C LEU A 20 1.39 13.13 -35.58
N LEU A 21 1.91 14.01 -34.72
CA LEU A 21 1.72 13.95 -33.27
C LEU A 21 0.24 14.04 -32.88
N LEU A 22 -0.53 14.89 -33.56
CA LEU A 22 -1.99 14.97 -33.38
C LEU A 22 -2.67 13.65 -33.75
N CYS A 23 -2.26 13.02 -34.85
CA CYS A 23 -2.76 11.69 -35.23
C CYS A 23 -2.39 10.62 -34.19
N LEU A 24 -1.15 10.65 -33.66
CA LEU A 24 -0.68 9.70 -32.65
C LEU A 24 -1.48 9.78 -31.34
N ALA A 25 -2.00 10.97 -30.99
CA ALA A 25 -2.85 11.15 -29.80
C ALA A 25 -4.16 10.34 -29.84
N HIS A 26 -4.55 9.85 -31.02
CA HIS A 26 -5.72 8.98 -31.20
C HIS A 26 -5.35 7.50 -31.36
N VAL A 27 -4.07 7.15 -31.28
CA VAL A 27 -3.57 5.78 -31.37
C VAL A 27 -3.33 5.24 -29.96
N GLY A 28 -3.95 4.11 -29.62
CA GLY A 28 -3.71 3.45 -28.33
C GLY A 28 -2.28 2.89 -28.21
N ALA A 29 -1.84 2.58 -26.98
CA ALA A 29 -0.48 2.14 -26.68
C ALA A 29 0.03 0.97 -27.55
N SER A 30 -0.84 0.00 -27.86
CA SER A 30 -0.51 -1.13 -28.74
C SER A 30 -0.23 -0.69 -30.17
N GLY A 31 -1.00 0.27 -30.69
CA GLY A 31 -0.76 0.87 -32.01
C GLY A 31 0.54 1.67 -32.04
N LEU A 32 0.82 2.45 -30.99
CA LEU A 32 2.09 3.17 -30.85
C LEU A 32 3.28 2.19 -30.84
N GLY A 33 3.16 1.06 -30.13
CA GLY A 33 4.17 0.00 -30.13
C GLY A 33 4.47 -0.56 -31.53
N HIS A 34 3.45 -0.74 -32.36
CA HIS A 34 3.64 -1.13 -33.76
C HIS A 34 4.31 -0.03 -34.59
N LEU A 35 3.93 1.23 -34.40
CA LEU A 35 4.51 2.37 -35.13
C LEU A 35 6.00 2.56 -34.86
N VAL A 36 6.44 2.33 -33.61
CA VAL A 36 7.87 2.32 -33.24
C VAL A 36 8.66 1.31 -34.08
N ALA A 37 8.05 0.18 -34.44
CA ALA A 37 8.69 -0.86 -35.25
C ALA A 37 8.66 -0.57 -36.77
N VAL A 38 7.87 0.39 -37.25
CA VAL A 38 7.76 0.72 -38.67
C VAL A 38 9.01 1.43 -39.18
N ASN A 39 9.41 2.53 -38.53
CA ASN A 39 10.64 3.25 -38.87
C ASN A 39 11.17 4.12 -37.71
N LYS A 40 12.39 4.63 -37.85
CA LYS A 40 13.05 5.49 -36.85
C LYS A 40 12.32 6.80 -36.58
N PHE A 41 11.66 7.36 -37.58
CA PHE A 41 10.95 8.63 -37.45
C PHE A 41 9.72 8.49 -36.53
N PHE A 42 8.90 7.44 -36.74
CA PHE A 42 7.81 7.09 -35.84
C PHE A 42 8.30 6.70 -34.46
N ALA A 43 9.46 6.05 -34.33
CA ALA A 43 10.04 5.77 -33.02
C ALA A 43 10.32 7.07 -32.24
N ILE A 44 10.87 8.10 -32.91
CA ILE A 44 11.10 9.42 -32.32
C ILE A 44 9.77 10.12 -32.00
N LEU A 45 8.82 10.14 -32.94
CA LEU A 45 7.51 10.77 -32.70
C LEU A 45 6.72 10.10 -31.57
N CYS A 46 6.78 8.77 -31.46
CA CYS A 46 6.13 8.05 -30.35
C CYS A 46 6.82 8.33 -29.02
N ALA A 47 8.15 8.51 -29.00
CA ALA A 47 8.88 8.91 -27.80
C ALA A 47 8.48 10.32 -27.35
N GLU A 48 8.45 11.28 -28.29
CA GLU A 48 7.99 12.65 -28.05
C GLU A 48 6.52 12.68 -27.58
N HIS A 49 5.65 11.90 -28.23
CA HIS A 49 4.27 11.77 -27.81
C HIS A 49 4.16 11.23 -26.37
N SER A 50 4.93 10.19 -26.05
CA SER A 50 4.93 9.57 -24.72
C SER A 50 5.50 10.49 -23.63
N SER A 51 6.44 11.39 -23.95
CA SER A 51 6.98 12.33 -22.97
C SER A 51 5.96 13.38 -22.53
N HIS A 52 4.94 13.66 -23.35
CA HIS A 52 3.93 14.70 -23.07
C HIS A 52 2.54 14.14 -22.74
N THR A 53 2.38 12.82 -22.63
CA THR A 53 1.07 12.18 -22.40
C THR A 53 1.04 11.32 -21.15
N PRO A 54 1.03 11.95 -19.96
CA PRO A 54 0.77 11.20 -18.75
C PRO A 54 -0.66 10.64 -18.78
N PHE A 55 -0.85 9.48 -18.17
CA PHE A 55 -2.19 8.94 -17.96
C PHE A 55 -2.23 8.06 -16.72
N LEU A 56 -3.44 7.89 -16.19
CA LEU A 56 -3.75 6.92 -15.16
C LEU A 56 -5.10 6.29 -15.51
N ALA A 57 -5.13 4.98 -15.69
CA ALA A 57 -6.34 4.24 -16.04
C ALA A 57 -6.53 3.08 -15.08
N SER A 58 -7.77 2.89 -14.61
CA SER A 58 -8.11 1.84 -13.64
C SER A 58 -9.39 1.12 -14.04
N THR A 59 -9.44 -0.18 -13.81
CA THR A 59 -10.63 -1.00 -14.06
C THR A 59 -10.75 -2.12 -13.03
N VAL A 60 -11.95 -2.65 -12.89
CA VAL A 60 -12.19 -3.92 -12.19
C VAL A 60 -12.90 -4.87 -13.13
N ALA A 61 -12.34 -6.07 -13.31
CA ALA A 61 -12.87 -7.08 -14.21
C ALA A 61 -12.84 -8.47 -13.57
N SER A 62 -13.39 -9.48 -14.24
CA SER A 62 -13.47 -10.85 -13.72
C SER A 62 -12.14 -11.62 -13.72
N GLY A 63 -11.10 -11.05 -14.31
CA GLY A 63 -9.79 -11.66 -14.46
C GLY A 63 -8.78 -10.67 -15.04
N LEU A 64 -7.49 -11.01 -14.94
CA LEU A 64 -6.40 -10.10 -15.31
C LEU A 64 -6.37 -9.84 -16.81
N GLY A 65 -6.59 -10.86 -17.64
CA GLY A 65 -6.71 -10.69 -19.09
C GLY A 65 -7.85 -9.75 -19.50
N ALA A 66 -9.02 -9.86 -18.85
CA ALA A 66 -10.17 -8.99 -19.10
C ALA A 66 -9.91 -7.55 -18.63
N ALA A 67 -9.25 -7.39 -17.47
CA ALA A 67 -8.86 -6.09 -16.96
C ALA A 67 -7.87 -5.39 -17.91
N HIS A 68 -6.84 -6.09 -18.36
CA HIS A 68 -5.88 -5.57 -19.32
C HIS A 68 -6.54 -5.16 -20.64
N ALA A 69 -7.41 -6.01 -21.20
CA ALA A 69 -8.13 -5.69 -22.43
C ALA A 69 -9.07 -4.47 -22.29
N ALA A 70 -9.65 -4.25 -21.11
CA ALA A 70 -10.48 -3.08 -20.84
C ALA A 70 -9.67 -1.78 -20.67
N LEU A 71 -8.41 -1.87 -20.22
CA LEU A 71 -7.51 -0.72 -20.07
C LEU A 71 -6.74 -0.38 -21.34
N GLU A 72 -6.45 -1.34 -22.22
CA GLU A 72 -5.66 -1.11 -23.43
C GLU A 72 -6.14 0.10 -24.26
N PRO A 73 -7.46 0.33 -24.48
CA PRO A 73 -7.93 1.50 -25.23
C PRO A 73 -7.73 2.83 -24.49
N GLN A 74 -7.55 2.80 -23.18
CA GLN A 74 -7.35 3.98 -22.33
C GLN A 74 -5.86 4.35 -22.18
N CYS A 75 -4.96 3.40 -22.46
CA CYS A 75 -3.52 3.64 -22.44
C CYS A 75 -3.12 4.48 -23.65
N ARG A 76 -2.81 5.76 -23.42
CA ARG A 76 -2.32 6.71 -24.43
C ARG A 76 -0.83 6.53 -24.74
N SER A 77 -0.11 5.83 -23.90
CA SER A 77 1.31 5.53 -24.04
C SER A 77 1.63 4.19 -23.36
N ALA A 78 2.85 3.69 -23.54
CA ALA A 78 3.26 2.44 -22.91
C ALA A 78 3.35 2.64 -21.38
N PRO A 79 2.67 1.83 -20.55
CA PRO A 79 2.65 2.04 -19.11
C PRO A 79 4.05 1.96 -18.48
N SER A 80 4.35 2.88 -17.57
CA SER A 80 5.57 2.85 -16.74
C SER A 80 5.32 2.33 -15.33
N VAL A 81 4.06 2.33 -14.89
CA VAL A 81 3.67 1.81 -13.57
C VAL A 81 2.37 1.02 -13.64
N GLY A 82 2.22 0.07 -12.72
CA GLY A 82 0.92 -0.52 -12.46
C GLY A 82 0.74 -1.04 -11.04
N LEU A 83 -0.52 -1.12 -10.65
CA LEU A 83 -1.00 -1.66 -9.38
C LEU A 83 -2.10 -2.67 -9.67
N PHE A 84 -2.09 -3.82 -9.02
CA PHE A 84 -3.20 -4.76 -9.14
C PHE A 84 -3.57 -5.44 -7.83
N PHE A 85 -4.85 -5.75 -7.70
CA PHE A 85 -5.39 -6.51 -6.57
C PHE A 85 -6.24 -7.64 -7.14
N SER A 86 -6.03 -8.85 -6.64
CA SER A 86 -6.77 -10.04 -7.06
C SER A 86 -7.57 -10.59 -5.90
N SER A 87 -8.85 -10.92 -6.11
CA SER A 87 -9.61 -11.71 -5.14
C SER A 87 -9.23 -13.19 -5.16
N GLU A 88 -8.43 -13.64 -6.14
CA GLU A 88 -7.95 -15.01 -6.27
C GLU A 88 -6.52 -15.17 -5.75
N PRO A 89 -6.17 -16.35 -5.17
CA PRO A 89 -4.80 -16.67 -4.78
C PRO A 89 -3.85 -16.64 -5.99
N LEU A 90 -2.68 -16.00 -5.80
CA LEU A 90 -1.72 -15.78 -6.88
C LEU A 90 -0.87 -17.02 -7.16
N CYS A 91 -0.47 -17.79 -6.14
CA CYS A 91 0.54 -18.85 -6.27
C CYS A 91 0.13 -20.26 -5.79
N SER A 92 -1.10 -20.48 -5.30
CA SER A 92 -1.54 -21.81 -4.80
C SER A 92 -2.62 -22.49 -5.67
N GLY A 93 -2.35 -23.74 -6.08
CA GLY A 93 -3.32 -24.66 -6.72
C GLY A 93 -3.37 -24.66 -8.25
N ARG A 94 -4.17 -25.58 -8.85
CA ARG A 94 -4.32 -25.70 -10.33
C ARG A 94 -4.82 -24.41 -11.00
N ARG A 95 -5.61 -23.60 -10.29
CA ARG A 95 -6.19 -22.34 -10.80
C ARG A 95 -5.19 -21.17 -10.76
N SER A 96 -4.29 -21.16 -9.77
CA SER A 96 -3.16 -20.21 -9.72
C SER A 96 -2.25 -20.32 -10.96
N LYS A 97 -2.10 -21.51 -11.56
CA LYS A 97 -1.32 -21.67 -12.79
C LYS A 97 -1.83 -20.81 -13.95
N THR A 98 -3.15 -20.64 -14.07
CA THR A 98 -3.74 -19.80 -15.12
C THR A 98 -3.52 -18.32 -14.84
N PHE A 99 -3.77 -17.87 -13.61
CA PHE A 99 -3.52 -16.49 -13.21
C PHE A 99 -2.04 -16.12 -13.34
N SER A 100 -1.14 -16.98 -12.86
CA SER A 100 0.31 -16.84 -12.98
C SER A 100 0.76 -16.77 -14.45
N ALA A 101 0.15 -17.57 -15.33
CA ALA A 101 0.43 -17.50 -16.77
C ALA A 101 -0.06 -16.18 -17.40
N GLU A 102 -1.24 -15.69 -17.01
CA GLU A 102 -1.75 -14.38 -17.45
C GLU A 102 -0.86 -13.24 -16.97
N LEU A 103 -0.45 -13.28 -15.69
CA LEU A 103 0.46 -12.30 -15.10
C LEU A 103 1.82 -12.33 -15.80
N THR A 104 2.37 -13.52 -16.08
CA THR A 104 3.61 -13.69 -16.86
C THR A 104 3.47 -13.14 -18.26
N ARG A 105 2.34 -13.38 -18.92
CA ARG A 105 2.07 -12.85 -20.26
C ARG A 105 1.98 -11.33 -20.24
N MET A 106 1.34 -10.75 -19.23
CA MET A 106 1.22 -9.31 -19.07
C MET A 106 2.59 -8.68 -18.76
N ALA A 107 3.34 -9.23 -17.81
CA ALA A 107 4.68 -8.76 -17.45
C ALA A 107 5.64 -8.73 -18.65
N LYS A 108 5.52 -9.70 -19.56
CA LYS A 108 6.29 -9.74 -20.83
C LYS A 108 5.84 -8.73 -21.89
N ARG A 109 4.61 -8.21 -21.78
CA ARG A 109 4.07 -7.19 -22.70
C ARG A 109 4.35 -5.77 -22.22
N LEU A 110 4.54 -5.59 -20.92
CA LEU A 110 4.91 -4.31 -20.36
C LEU A 110 6.33 -3.92 -20.81
N PRO A 111 6.62 -2.61 -20.95
CA PRO A 111 7.98 -2.13 -21.15
C PRO A 111 8.93 -2.68 -20.08
N ALA A 112 10.19 -2.91 -20.44
CA ALA A 112 11.19 -3.40 -19.49
C ALA A 112 11.40 -2.43 -18.30
N SER A 113 11.19 -1.13 -18.54
CA SER A 113 11.22 -0.06 -17.54
C SER A 113 9.96 0.02 -16.67
N ALA A 114 8.91 -0.75 -16.98
CA ALA A 114 7.68 -0.70 -16.20
C ALA A 114 7.88 -1.36 -14.83
N HIS A 115 7.26 -0.75 -13.83
CA HIS A 115 7.26 -1.23 -12.45
C HIS A 115 5.84 -1.57 -12.02
N MET A 116 5.63 -2.81 -11.60
CA MET A 116 4.31 -3.25 -11.15
C MET A 116 4.41 -3.94 -9.80
N ILE A 117 3.49 -3.62 -8.90
CA ILE A 117 3.25 -4.41 -7.69
C ILE A 117 1.77 -4.78 -7.59
N GLY A 118 1.48 -5.82 -6.84
CA GLY A 118 0.12 -6.19 -6.52
C GLY A 118 0.07 -7.29 -5.48
N CYS A 119 -1.12 -7.59 -5.00
CA CYS A 119 -1.33 -8.64 -4.02
C CYS A 119 -2.68 -9.33 -4.23
N ASN A 120 -2.89 -10.46 -3.57
CA ASN A 120 -4.26 -10.92 -3.37
C ASN A 120 -4.92 -10.16 -2.21
N THR A 121 -6.24 -10.15 -2.21
CA THR A 121 -7.09 -9.63 -1.15
C THR A 121 -8.33 -10.52 -1.06
N HIS A 122 -9.02 -10.52 0.08
CA HIS A 122 -10.26 -11.31 0.20
C HIS A 122 -11.43 -10.68 -0.55
N ARG A 123 -11.44 -9.34 -0.68
CA ARG A 123 -12.60 -8.62 -1.20
C ARG A 123 -12.18 -7.39 -1.99
N ILE A 124 -12.74 -7.27 -3.18
CA ILE A 124 -12.64 -6.05 -3.99
C ILE A 124 -14.00 -5.38 -4.01
N VAL A 125 -14.02 -4.14 -3.54
CA VAL A 125 -15.21 -3.29 -3.53
C VAL A 125 -15.10 -2.31 -4.69
N THR A 126 -16.14 -2.25 -5.50
CA THR A 126 -16.25 -1.34 -6.65
C THR A 126 -17.37 -0.36 -6.41
N THR A 127 -17.10 0.92 -6.59
CA THR A 127 -18.12 1.97 -6.65
C THR A 127 -18.42 2.27 -8.11
N GLN A 128 -19.65 2.03 -8.54
CA GLN A 128 -20.10 2.34 -9.91
C GLN A 128 -21.44 3.07 -9.84
N ARG A 129 -21.50 4.29 -10.38
CA ARG A 129 -22.73 5.11 -10.47
C ARG A 129 -23.49 5.17 -9.13
N ASP A 130 -22.79 5.60 -8.08
CA ASP A 130 -23.31 5.76 -6.71
C ASP A 130 -23.72 4.48 -5.98
N ALA A 131 -23.52 3.30 -6.59
CA ALA A 131 -23.73 2.00 -5.93
C ALA A 131 -22.39 1.38 -5.50
N VAL A 132 -22.30 1.01 -4.22
CA VAL A 132 -21.21 0.18 -3.70
C VAL A 132 -21.52 -1.27 -4.03
N GLN A 133 -20.83 -1.83 -5.01
CA GLN A 133 -20.91 -3.24 -5.31
C GLN A 133 -19.72 -3.96 -4.68
N SER A 134 -20.01 -4.75 -3.66
CA SER A 134 -19.06 -5.72 -3.14
C SER A 134 -19.34 -7.07 -3.76
N GLY A 135 -18.42 -7.60 -4.57
CA GLY A 135 -18.57 -8.96 -5.09
C GLY A 135 -18.20 -9.94 -3.99
N GLY A 136 -19.18 -10.53 -3.29
CA GLY A 136 -18.95 -11.76 -2.53
C GLY A 136 -19.05 -12.94 -3.49
N GLY A 137 -17.97 -13.68 -3.70
CA GLY A 137 -17.95 -14.94 -4.47
C GLY A 137 -17.53 -14.84 -5.95
N ASP A 138 -17.60 -13.67 -6.57
CA ASP A 138 -17.14 -13.50 -7.96
C ASP A 138 -15.66 -13.10 -8.03
N LYS A 139 -14.93 -13.79 -8.91
CA LYS A 139 -13.54 -13.49 -9.24
C LYS A 139 -13.43 -12.04 -9.69
N LYS A 140 -12.59 -11.25 -9.03
CA LYS A 140 -12.35 -9.87 -9.41
C LYS A 140 -10.86 -9.56 -9.40
N VAL A 141 -10.46 -8.76 -10.37
CA VAL A 141 -9.13 -8.17 -10.46
C VAL A 141 -9.33 -6.68 -10.63
N ALA A 142 -8.80 -5.90 -9.70
CA ALA A 142 -8.60 -4.47 -9.89
C ALA A 142 -7.22 -4.28 -10.51
N LEU A 143 -7.16 -3.59 -11.65
CA LEU A 143 -5.92 -3.26 -12.33
C LEU A 143 -5.88 -1.76 -12.56
N GLN A 144 -4.75 -1.15 -12.26
CA GLN A 144 -4.43 0.22 -12.59
C GLN A 144 -3.11 0.26 -13.34
N LEU A 145 -3.08 1.01 -14.43
CA LEU A 145 -1.90 1.26 -15.24
C LEU A 145 -1.73 2.76 -15.38
N GLY A 146 -0.49 3.22 -15.33
CA GLY A 146 -0.17 4.63 -15.51
C GLY A 146 1.12 4.82 -16.28
N HIS A 147 1.26 6.01 -16.84
CA HIS A 147 2.49 6.51 -17.41
C HIS A 147 2.75 7.91 -16.87
N PHE A 148 3.94 8.09 -16.29
CA PHE A 148 4.39 9.35 -15.70
C PHE A 148 5.78 9.67 -16.26
N PRO A 149 5.87 10.40 -17.39
CA PRO A 149 7.10 10.54 -18.15
C PRO A 149 8.22 11.27 -17.39
N GLU A 150 7.85 12.22 -16.54
CA GLU A 150 8.82 13.00 -15.76
C GLU A 150 9.11 12.42 -14.36
N ALA A 151 8.42 11.33 -14.00
CA ALA A 151 8.63 10.66 -12.72
C ALA A 151 9.66 9.55 -12.87
N LYS A 152 10.63 9.51 -11.96
CA LYS A 152 11.49 8.35 -11.75
C LYS A 152 10.70 7.32 -10.96
N ILE A 153 10.56 6.11 -11.48
CA ILE A 153 9.80 5.04 -10.83
C ILE A 153 10.75 3.90 -10.48
N GLY A 154 10.58 3.35 -9.28
CA GLY A 154 11.23 2.14 -8.83
C GLY A 154 10.24 1.20 -8.16
N SER A 155 10.63 -0.06 -7.99
CA SER A 155 9.86 -1.00 -7.19
C SER A 155 10.75 -2.02 -6.53
N PHE A 156 10.34 -2.50 -5.37
CA PHE A 156 11.01 -3.58 -4.67
C PHE A 156 10.01 -4.44 -3.89
N THR A 157 10.50 -5.59 -3.44
CA THR A 157 9.82 -6.45 -2.49
C THR A 157 10.82 -6.85 -1.41
N LEU A 158 10.36 -6.94 -0.17
CA LEU A 158 11.16 -7.35 0.97
C LEU A 158 10.38 -8.35 1.83
N CYS A 159 11.04 -9.41 2.27
CA CYS A 159 10.59 -10.27 3.36
C CYS A 159 11.72 -10.42 4.40
N PRO A 160 11.41 -10.81 5.65
CA PRO A 160 12.45 -11.00 6.68
C PRO A 160 13.59 -11.91 6.24
N GLU A 161 13.30 -12.94 5.43
CA GLU A 161 14.29 -13.90 4.93
C GLU A 161 15.30 -13.27 3.96
N ASP A 162 15.03 -12.07 3.43
CA ASP A 162 16.01 -11.33 2.64
C ASP A 162 17.24 -10.92 3.48
N ALA A 163 17.11 -10.83 4.80
CA ALA A 163 18.23 -10.62 5.72
C ALA A 163 19.33 -11.69 5.56
N CYS A 164 18.92 -12.94 5.33
CA CYS A 164 19.83 -14.07 5.12
C CYS A 164 20.71 -13.86 3.88
N LYS A 165 20.20 -13.19 2.83
CA LYS A 165 20.97 -12.90 1.60
C LYS A 165 22.11 -11.91 1.86
N LEU A 166 22.00 -11.13 2.93
CA LEU A 166 23.01 -10.18 3.39
C LEU A 166 23.90 -10.76 4.51
N GLY A 167 23.73 -12.04 4.84
CA GLY A 167 24.47 -12.68 5.94
C GLY A 167 24.05 -12.21 7.33
N ARG A 168 22.82 -11.69 7.47
CA ARG A 168 22.23 -11.21 8.73
C ARG A 168 21.19 -12.21 9.26
N ASP A 169 20.94 -12.17 10.57
CA ASP A 169 19.87 -12.95 11.20
C ASP A 169 18.52 -12.26 10.93
N PRO A 170 17.53 -12.95 10.33
CA PRO A 170 16.19 -12.39 10.09
C PRO A 170 15.42 -12.05 11.38
N ASN A 171 15.85 -12.56 12.54
CA ASN A 171 15.23 -12.29 13.83
C ASN A 171 15.80 -11.06 14.55
N ASP A 172 16.84 -10.42 14.00
CA ASP A 172 17.49 -9.24 14.59
C ASP A 172 16.70 -7.97 14.26
N LEU A 173 15.46 -7.89 14.75
CA LEU A 173 14.48 -6.84 14.44
C LEU A 173 14.79 -5.49 15.08
N ASP A 174 15.75 -5.45 16.01
CA ASP A 174 16.18 -4.24 16.70
C ASP A 174 17.41 -3.56 16.05
N ASP A 175 18.07 -4.22 15.09
CA ASP A 175 19.27 -3.68 14.42
C ASP A 175 18.91 -2.74 13.25
N ASP A 176 19.06 -1.44 13.44
CA ASP A 176 18.90 -0.43 12.37
C ASP A 176 19.81 -0.66 11.18
N ALA A 177 20.99 -1.23 11.41
CA ALA A 177 21.92 -1.51 10.34
C ALA A 177 21.34 -2.59 9.41
N LEU A 178 20.60 -3.58 9.93
CA LEU A 178 19.91 -4.57 9.12
C LEU A 178 18.92 -3.90 8.15
N PHE A 179 18.03 -3.05 8.64
CA PHE A 179 17.03 -2.38 7.81
C PHE A 179 17.67 -1.41 6.81
N THR A 180 18.73 -0.71 7.22
CA THR A 180 19.50 0.16 6.34
C THR A 180 20.16 -0.65 5.22
N ASP A 181 20.76 -1.79 5.53
CA ASP A 181 21.40 -2.68 4.57
C ASP A 181 20.37 -3.25 3.58
N LEU A 182 19.21 -3.72 4.08
CA LEU A 182 18.10 -4.22 3.27
C LEU A 182 17.57 -3.15 2.30
N LEU A 183 17.27 -1.96 2.81
CA LEU A 183 16.74 -0.86 2.01
C LEU A 183 17.77 -0.31 1.02
N THR A 184 19.06 -0.36 1.36
CA THR A 184 20.16 -0.03 0.44
C THR A 184 20.26 -1.07 -0.67
N HIS A 185 20.19 -2.36 -0.33
CA HIS A 185 20.27 -3.47 -1.29
C HIS A 185 19.19 -3.39 -2.36
N VAL A 186 17.97 -2.99 -1.98
CA VAL A 186 16.85 -2.82 -2.92
C VAL A 186 16.80 -1.44 -3.60
N GLY A 187 17.77 -0.57 -3.32
CA GLY A 187 17.88 0.76 -3.92
C GLY A 187 16.90 1.80 -3.35
N ALA A 188 16.24 1.51 -2.22
CA ALA A 188 15.33 2.45 -1.57
C ALA A 188 16.07 3.61 -0.87
N LEU A 189 17.34 3.40 -0.47
CA LEU A 189 18.19 4.45 0.12
C LEU A 189 19.19 5.06 -0.88
N GLY A 190 19.30 4.50 -2.09
CA GLY A 190 20.31 4.92 -3.07
C GLY A 190 19.80 5.95 -4.08
N GLY A 191 20.64 6.94 -4.40
CA GLY A 191 20.44 7.88 -5.50
C GLY A 191 19.71 9.17 -5.12
N GLU A 192 18.95 9.73 -6.06
CA GLU A 192 18.09 10.90 -5.82
C GLU A 192 16.97 10.60 -4.81
N PRO A 193 16.54 11.61 -4.01
CA PRO A 193 15.53 11.42 -2.98
C PRO A 193 14.19 11.00 -3.58
N TRP A 194 13.58 9.97 -2.98
CA TRP A 194 12.24 9.54 -3.31
C TRP A 194 11.22 10.50 -2.65
N LYS A 195 10.11 10.77 -3.35
CA LYS A 195 9.04 11.67 -2.89
C LYS A 195 7.79 10.93 -2.44
N VAL A 196 7.49 9.79 -3.04
CA VAL A 196 6.31 8.98 -2.69
C VAL A 196 6.68 7.51 -2.65
N PHE A 197 6.26 6.84 -1.58
CA PHE A 197 6.31 5.39 -1.46
C PHE A 197 4.88 4.85 -1.38
N VAL A 198 4.53 3.91 -2.25
CA VAL A 198 3.27 3.17 -2.19
C VAL A 198 3.57 1.77 -1.68
N VAL A 199 3.16 1.48 -0.45
CA VAL A 199 3.52 0.28 0.30
C VAL A 199 2.31 -0.65 0.45
N ILE A 200 2.48 -1.92 0.12
CA ILE A 200 1.50 -2.98 0.36
C ILE A 200 2.15 -4.02 1.25
N LEU A 201 1.53 -4.28 2.39
CA LEU A 201 1.96 -5.28 3.36
C LEU A 201 1.04 -6.51 3.28
N VAL A 202 1.60 -7.70 3.31
CA VAL A 202 0.87 -8.96 3.23
C VAL A 202 1.38 -9.93 4.29
N GLY A 203 0.47 -10.52 5.07
CA GLY A 203 0.76 -11.59 6.04
C GLY A 203 1.72 -11.24 7.19
N MET A 204 2.26 -10.01 7.22
CA MET A 204 3.22 -9.59 8.24
C MET A 204 2.53 -9.36 9.60
N ASN A 205 2.53 -10.38 10.45
CA ASN A 205 2.35 -10.25 11.90
C ASN A 205 3.69 -10.08 12.64
N ALA A 206 4.78 -9.82 11.92
CA ALA A 206 6.13 -9.74 12.48
C ALA A 206 6.26 -8.53 13.42
N GLY A 207 6.45 -8.80 14.70
CA GLY A 207 6.49 -7.81 15.78
C GLY A 207 7.52 -6.72 15.53
N GLY A 208 7.05 -5.58 15.03
CA GLY A 208 7.89 -4.39 14.81
C GLY A 208 8.57 -4.28 13.45
N PHE A 209 8.80 -5.36 12.67
CA PHE A 209 9.55 -5.29 11.40
C PHE A 209 9.00 -4.22 10.44
N GLN A 210 7.68 -4.21 10.25
CA GLN A 210 6.99 -3.23 9.41
C GLN A 210 7.16 -1.79 9.92
N GLN A 211 7.04 -1.60 11.23
CA GLN A 211 7.19 -0.29 11.84
C GLN A 211 8.63 0.19 11.69
N ARG A 212 9.61 -0.67 11.96
CA ARG A 212 11.02 -0.29 11.88
C ARG A 212 11.46 0.05 10.47
N LEU A 213 11.02 -0.74 9.49
CA LEU A 213 11.28 -0.46 8.08
C LEU A 213 10.69 0.89 7.65
N LEU A 214 9.46 1.21 8.08
CA LEU A 214 8.83 2.50 7.81
C LEU A 214 9.56 3.65 8.52
N GLU A 215 10.02 3.46 9.75
CA GLU A 215 10.80 4.45 10.50
C GLU A 215 12.14 4.76 9.80
N VAL A 216 12.87 3.73 9.35
CA VAL A 216 14.14 3.91 8.62
C VAL A 216 13.89 4.59 7.26
N LEU A 217 12.83 4.21 6.53
CA LEU A 217 12.45 4.88 5.28
C LEU A 217 12.11 6.35 5.50
N GLN A 218 11.31 6.66 6.53
CA GLN A 218 10.91 8.04 6.85
C GLN A 218 12.10 8.87 7.35
N ALA A 219 13.03 8.27 8.09
CA ALA A 219 14.27 8.93 8.51
C ALA A 219 15.18 9.25 7.32
N ALA A 220 15.30 8.34 6.36
CA ALA A 220 16.10 8.54 5.16
C ALA A 220 15.45 9.53 4.16
N HIS A 221 14.12 9.55 4.09
CA HIS A 221 13.36 10.44 3.19
C HIS A 221 12.32 11.25 3.98
N PRO A 222 12.73 12.26 4.78
CA PRO A 222 11.82 12.98 5.70
C PRO A 222 10.64 13.67 5.01
N THR A 223 10.82 14.07 3.76
CA THR A 223 9.80 14.76 2.96
C THR A 223 8.95 13.79 2.12
N ALA A 224 9.27 12.50 2.12
CA ALA A 224 8.53 11.54 1.32
C ALA A 224 7.18 11.23 1.97
N ALA A 225 6.15 11.13 1.13
CA ALA A 225 4.87 10.62 1.55
C ALA A 225 4.87 9.08 1.43
N ILE A 226 4.69 8.40 2.56
CA ILE A 226 4.49 6.95 2.58
C ILE A 226 3.00 6.68 2.68
N ILE A 227 2.44 6.05 1.65
CA ILE A 227 1.02 5.71 1.54
C ILE A 227 0.85 4.22 1.26
N GLY A 228 -0.36 3.71 1.54
CA GLY A 228 -0.69 2.31 1.32
C GLY A 228 -1.27 1.67 2.56
N GLY A 229 -1.10 0.35 2.70
CA GLY A 229 -1.68 -0.36 3.83
C GLY A 229 -1.45 -1.87 3.83
N VAL A 230 -2.10 -2.51 4.80
CA VAL A 230 -2.10 -3.97 4.96
C VAL A 230 -3.20 -4.56 4.08
N ALA A 231 -2.83 -5.46 3.19
CA ALA A 231 -3.77 -6.26 2.42
C ALA A 231 -4.11 -7.53 3.19
N THR A 232 -5.38 -7.93 3.16
CA THR A 232 -5.87 -9.16 3.79
C THR A 232 -5.43 -10.44 3.07
N GLY A 233 -4.63 -10.32 2.01
CA GLY A 233 -4.13 -11.46 1.26
C GLY A 233 -3.01 -12.20 1.98
N THR A 234 -2.38 -13.11 1.23
CA THR A 234 -1.25 -13.94 1.66
C THR A 234 -0.18 -14.06 0.59
N HIS A 235 -0.31 -13.29 -0.50
CA HIS A 235 0.66 -13.25 -1.58
C HIS A 235 0.81 -11.83 -2.09
N LEU A 236 2.07 -11.42 -2.24
CA LEU A 236 2.50 -10.20 -2.90
C LEU A 236 3.25 -10.57 -4.18
N VAL A 237 3.10 -9.75 -5.22
CA VAL A 237 3.81 -9.92 -6.48
C VAL A 237 4.39 -8.59 -6.93
N ARG A 238 5.62 -8.66 -7.43
CA ARG A 238 6.27 -7.62 -8.22
C ARG A 238 6.54 -8.13 -9.62
N ALA A 239 6.25 -7.30 -10.61
CA ALA A 239 6.65 -7.52 -12.00
C ALA A 239 7.53 -6.36 -12.48
N HIS A 240 8.70 -6.69 -13.02
CA HIS A 240 9.65 -5.72 -13.55
C HIS A 240 10.61 -6.40 -14.54
N GLY A 241 10.95 -5.73 -15.65
CA GLY A 241 11.87 -6.27 -16.66
C GLY A 241 11.42 -7.61 -17.28
N GLY A 242 10.11 -7.88 -17.30
CA GLY A 242 9.55 -9.17 -17.72
C GLY A 242 9.71 -10.32 -16.71
N ALA A 243 10.36 -10.08 -15.57
CA ALA A 243 10.47 -11.01 -14.46
C ALA A 243 9.32 -10.80 -13.46
N ILE A 244 8.93 -11.89 -12.78
CA ILE A 244 7.93 -11.88 -11.71
C ILE A 244 8.59 -12.42 -10.45
N THR A 245 8.47 -11.67 -9.37
CA THR A 245 8.82 -12.09 -8.02
C THR A 245 7.53 -12.20 -7.22
N ALA A 246 7.27 -13.35 -6.63
CA ALA A 246 6.13 -13.56 -5.73
C ALA A 246 6.64 -13.88 -4.34
N LEU A 247 6.01 -13.28 -3.32
CA LEU A 247 6.25 -13.53 -1.90
C LEU A 247 4.93 -13.94 -1.27
N GLU A 248 4.96 -14.84 -0.29
CA GLU A 248 3.77 -15.16 0.50
C GLU A 248 3.57 -14.06 1.56
N ASP A 249 4.60 -13.82 2.38
CA ASP A 249 4.58 -12.78 3.38
C ASP A 249 5.66 -11.73 3.10
N GLY A 250 5.33 -10.46 3.35
CA GLY A 250 6.29 -9.38 3.18
C GLY A 250 5.67 -8.05 2.75
N LEU A 251 6.56 -7.23 2.19
CA LEU A 251 6.31 -5.86 1.78
C LEU A 251 6.58 -5.73 0.28
N GLY A 252 5.66 -5.10 -0.44
CA GLY A 252 5.88 -4.62 -1.79
C GLY A 252 5.80 -3.10 -1.83
N CYS A 253 6.69 -2.48 -2.59
CA CYS A 253 6.75 -1.04 -2.67
C CYS A 253 6.91 -0.55 -4.12
N LEU A 254 6.18 0.51 -4.47
CA LEU A 254 6.52 1.40 -5.57
C LEU A 254 7.15 2.67 -4.99
N MET A 255 8.16 3.18 -5.66
CA MET A 255 8.88 4.39 -5.28
C MET A 255 8.79 5.38 -6.44
N PHE A 256 8.50 6.64 -6.12
CA PHE A 256 8.40 7.72 -7.11
C PHE A 256 9.32 8.88 -6.71
N GLY A 257 10.15 9.33 -7.63
CA GLY A 257 11.07 10.46 -7.50
C GLY A 257 11.01 11.38 -8.73
N GLY A 258 11.81 12.45 -8.76
CA GLY A 258 11.77 13.42 -9.86
C GLY A 258 10.51 14.29 -9.83
N ASN A 259 9.92 14.58 -11.00
CA ASN A 259 8.64 15.30 -11.06
C ASN A 259 7.48 14.30 -10.96
N VAL A 260 6.99 14.10 -9.74
CA VAL A 260 5.96 13.11 -9.44
C VAL A 260 4.58 13.81 -9.46
N PRO A 261 3.69 13.50 -10.42
CA PRO A 261 2.35 14.08 -10.47
C PRO A 261 1.38 13.36 -9.52
N LEU A 262 1.85 13.00 -8.31
CA LEU A 262 1.06 12.29 -7.30
C LEU A 262 0.98 13.12 -6.03
N VAL A 263 -0.22 13.16 -5.48
CA VAL A 263 -0.50 13.91 -4.26
C VAL A 263 -1.05 12.92 -3.27
N ALA A 264 -0.22 12.57 -2.31
CA ALA A 264 -0.58 11.68 -1.23
C ALA A 264 -1.43 12.44 -0.19
N LEU A 265 -2.61 11.91 0.10
CA LEU A 265 -3.47 12.40 1.17
C LEU A 265 -3.68 11.28 2.17
N VAL A 266 -3.33 11.53 3.42
CA VAL A 266 -3.64 10.64 4.54
C VAL A 266 -4.75 11.28 5.36
N SER A 267 -5.90 10.62 5.41
CA SER A 267 -6.95 10.91 6.39
C SER A 267 -6.78 9.93 7.54
N ARG A 268 -6.65 10.45 8.76
CA ARG A 268 -6.55 9.59 9.96
C ARG A 268 -7.91 9.16 10.46
N GLY A 269 -8.97 9.85 10.05
CA GLY A 269 -10.35 9.52 10.41
C GLY A 269 -10.62 9.34 11.90
N ALA A 270 -9.73 9.88 12.73
CA ALA A 270 -9.73 9.64 14.15
C ALA A 270 -9.73 10.96 14.90
N GLU A 271 -10.61 11.04 15.89
CA GLU A 271 -10.63 12.11 16.86
C GLU A 271 -9.77 11.66 18.04
N ALA A 272 -8.86 12.51 18.50
CA ALA A 272 -8.12 12.24 19.72
C ALA A 272 -9.15 12.12 20.86
N ILE A 273 -9.19 10.98 21.53
CA ILE A 273 -9.96 10.84 22.76
C ILE A 273 -9.26 11.77 23.74
N SER A 274 -9.94 12.81 24.17
CA SER A 274 -9.36 13.82 25.06
C SER A 274 -8.82 13.16 26.32
N GLY A 275 -7.49 13.05 26.42
CA GLY A 275 -6.80 12.46 27.57
C GLY A 275 -5.50 11.79 27.16
N THR A 276 -4.37 12.31 27.62
CA THR A 276 -3.11 11.57 27.61
C THR A 276 -3.22 10.50 28.70
N TYR A 277 -3.18 9.22 28.33
CA TYR A 277 -3.17 8.14 29.31
C TYR A 277 -1.73 7.96 29.77
N ARG A 278 -1.52 8.01 31.09
CA ARG A 278 -0.26 7.59 31.71
C ARG A 278 -0.46 6.24 32.35
N MET A 279 0.34 5.26 31.91
CA MET A 279 0.49 4.03 32.69
C MET A 279 1.09 4.40 34.04
N ALA A 280 0.34 4.16 35.12
CA ALA A 280 0.87 4.25 36.47
C ALA A 280 1.40 2.86 36.84
N GLU A 281 2.71 2.77 37.05
CA GLU A 281 3.44 1.64 37.63
C GLU A 281 2.92 0.22 37.31
N CYS A 282 3.67 -0.50 36.49
CA CYS A 282 3.56 -1.95 36.44
C CYS A 282 4.24 -2.52 37.69
N THR A 283 3.47 -3.04 38.66
CA THR A 283 4.03 -3.73 39.83
C THR A 283 3.94 -5.24 39.60
N THR A 284 5.10 -5.89 39.55
CA THR A 284 5.19 -7.35 39.52
C THR A 284 5.23 -7.88 40.95
N THR A 285 4.14 -8.51 41.39
CA THR A 285 4.10 -9.22 42.68
C THR A 285 4.38 -10.70 42.44
N THR A 286 5.51 -11.18 42.96
CA THR A 286 5.80 -12.61 43.08
C THR A 286 5.23 -13.11 44.40
N SER A 287 4.29 -14.05 44.36
CA SER A 287 3.72 -14.66 45.56
C SER A 287 4.72 -15.66 46.18
N PRO A 288 4.95 -15.67 47.51
CA PRO A 288 5.83 -16.65 48.14
C PRO A 288 5.16 -18.02 48.17
N THR A 289 5.89 -19.04 47.70
CA THR A 289 5.45 -20.45 47.70
C THR A 289 5.31 -20.98 49.13
N SER A 290 4.12 -21.47 49.47
CA SER A 290 3.90 -22.23 50.72
C SER A 290 4.63 -23.56 50.63
N SER A 291 5.50 -23.83 51.60
CA SER A 291 6.23 -25.07 51.75
C SER A 291 5.32 -26.19 52.23
N ASP A 292 4.89 -27.08 51.34
CA ASP A 292 4.58 -28.47 51.70
C ASP A 292 4.98 -29.42 50.58
N GLY A 293 5.70 -30.47 50.97
CA GLY A 293 6.61 -31.21 50.11
C GLY A 293 5.97 -32.11 49.05
N ASN A 294 6.80 -32.36 48.03
CA ASN A 294 6.71 -33.43 47.03
C ASN A 294 5.72 -33.24 45.86
N GLN A 295 6.13 -32.49 44.83
CA GLN A 295 6.36 -32.98 43.46
C GLN A 295 6.90 -31.84 42.57
N LEU A 296 7.79 -32.18 41.64
CA LEU A 296 8.45 -31.23 40.73
C LEU A 296 7.45 -30.64 39.71
N SER A 297 7.18 -29.35 39.83
CA SER A 297 6.81 -28.47 38.71
C SER A 297 7.12 -27.02 39.13
N SER A 298 8.27 -26.51 38.69
CA SER A 298 8.68 -25.13 38.95
C SER A 298 8.00 -24.19 37.96
N GLU A 299 6.77 -23.79 38.26
CA GLU A 299 6.12 -22.63 37.66
C GLU A 299 5.91 -21.59 38.76
N SER A 300 6.81 -20.61 38.84
CA SER A 300 6.58 -19.40 39.63
C SER A 300 5.68 -18.48 38.82
N GLY A 301 4.43 -18.32 39.25
CA GLY A 301 3.51 -17.33 38.69
C GLY A 301 3.99 -15.92 39.01
N VAL A 302 4.13 -15.09 37.97
CA VAL A 302 4.43 -13.66 38.09
C VAL A 302 3.13 -12.92 37.83
N VAL A 303 2.58 -12.26 38.85
CA VAL A 303 1.36 -11.45 38.70
C VAL A 303 1.78 -10.02 38.38
N ALA A 304 1.43 -9.52 37.19
CA ALA A 304 1.63 -8.12 36.81
C ALA A 304 0.33 -7.32 37.04
N CYS A 305 0.36 -6.40 38.01
CA CYS A 305 -0.72 -5.42 38.17
C CYS A 305 -0.38 -4.18 37.33
N VAL A 306 -1.26 -3.84 36.38
CA VAL A 306 -1.16 -2.61 35.58
C VAL A 306 -2.23 -1.64 36.07
N SER A 307 -1.83 -0.51 36.64
CA SER A 307 -2.77 0.57 36.98
C SER A 307 -2.77 1.65 35.89
N VAL A 308 -3.94 1.97 35.33
CA VAL A 308 -4.06 3.02 34.32
C VAL A 308 -4.71 4.22 34.97
N THR A 309 -3.96 5.30 35.14
CA THR A 309 -4.50 6.56 35.63
C THR A 309 -4.66 7.54 34.48
N ALA A 310 -5.91 7.88 34.16
CA ALA A 310 -6.21 9.05 33.34
C ALA A 310 -5.73 10.31 34.05
N ALA A 311 -5.06 11.22 33.33
CA ALA A 311 -4.64 12.51 33.86
C ALA A 311 -5.84 13.51 33.98
N ALA A 312 -6.82 13.14 34.81
CA ALA A 312 -7.88 13.92 35.49
C ALA A 312 -9.05 14.56 34.70
N PRO A 313 -10.19 14.88 35.37
CA PRO A 313 -10.65 14.42 36.69
C PRO A 313 -11.90 13.51 36.64
N ALA A 314 -12.02 12.68 37.69
CA ALA A 314 -13.13 11.81 38.07
C ALA A 314 -13.08 10.35 37.56
N GLY A 315 -12.57 9.48 38.44
CA GLY A 315 -12.70 8.02 38.35
C GLY A 315 -11.37 7.30 38.15
N ALA A 316 -10.67 6.99 39.25
CA ALA A 316 -9.61 5.99 39.20
C ALA A 316 -10.27 4.60 39.07
N VAL A 317 -10.15 3.97 37.90
CA VAL A 317 -10.58 2.58 37.71
C VAL A 317 -9.37 1.70 38.02
N SER A 318 -9.43 1.01 39.17
CA SER A 318 -8.42 0.01 39.57
C SER A 318 -8.95 -1.38 39.23
N GLY A 319 -8.40 -2.02 38.20
CA GLY A 319 -8.66 -3.43 37.89
C GLY A 319 -7.45 -4.28 38.27
N ALA A 320 -7.64 -5.29 39.12
CA ALA A 320 -6.64 -6.33 39.34
C ALA A 320 -6.83 -7.41 38.26
N ILE A 321 -5.76 -7.78 37.57
CA ILE A 321 -5.75 -8.89 36.62
C ILE A 321 -5.04 -10.07 37.29
N ASP A 322 -5.71 -11.20 37.38
CA ASP A 322 -5.16 -12.46 37.89
C ASP A 322 -4.64 -13.26 36.70
N GLU A 323 -3.31 -13.31 36.51
CA GLU A 323 -2.66 -14.07 35.44
C GLU A 323 -2.08 -15.37 35.98
N THR A 324 -2.77 -16.49 35.71
CA THR A 324 -2.13 -17.80 35.65
C THR A 324 -2.18 -18.29 34.20
N MET A 325 -1.18 -17.92 33.38
CA MET A 325 -0.61 -18.68 32.23
C MET A 325 0.27 -17.77 31.34
N PRO A 326 1.38 -18.27 30.76
CA PRO A 326 2.25 -17.48 29.89
C PRO A 326 1.67 -17.37 28.47
N GLY A 327 1.69 -16.16 27.89
CA GLY A 327 1.68 -16.00 26.43
C GLY A 327 0.49 -15.31 25.75
N ARG A 328 -0.24 -14.39 26.40
CA ARG A 328 -1.22 -13.53 25.70
C ARG A 328 -1.14 -12.08 26.18
N ALA A 329 -0.78 -11.16 25.28
CA ALA A 329 -0.89 -9.70 25.47
C ALA A 329 -2.33 -9.16 25.33
N VAL A 330 -3.32 -10.06 25.19
CA VAL A 330 -4.74 -9.78 25.01
C VAL A 330 -5.45 -9.16 26.24
N PRO A 331 -5.15 -9.54 27.50
CA PRO A 331 -5.98 -9.13 28.64
C PRO A 331 -5.75 -7.68 29.11
N VAL A 332 -4.62 -7.06 28.80
CA VAL A 332 -4.36 -5.64 29.12
C VAL A 332 -5.23 -4.71 28.26
N MET A 333 -5.42 -5.05 26.99
CA MET A 333 -6.29 -4.29 26.08
C MET A 333 -7.76 -4.39 26.49
N ASP A 334 -8.22 -5.57 26.92
CA ASP A 334 -9.57 -5.76 27.44
C ASP A 334 -9.80 -4.94 28.73
N ALA A 335 -8.81 -4.88 29.63
CA ALA A 335 -8.87 -4.07 30.84
C ALA A 335 -8.89 -2.55 30.54
N ILE A 336 -8.09 -2.09 29.57
CA ILE A 336 -8.10 -0.69 29.13
C ILE A 336 -9.44 -0.34 28.46
N MET A 337 -9.95 -1.19 27.58
CA MET A 337 -11.24 -1.01 26.93
C MET A 337 -12.39 -0.98 27.94
N SER A 338 -12.38 -1.88 28.93
CA SER A 338 -13.37 -1.93 30.01
C SER A 338 -13.28 -0.71 30.93
N ALA A 339 -12.08 -0.16 31.18
CA ALA A 339 -11.89 1.09 31.90
C ALA A 339 -12.39 2.33 31.11
N ILE A 340 -12.18 2.36 29.78
CA ILE A 340 -12.71 3.41 28.89
C ILE A 340 -14.24 3.36 28.82
N GLU A 341 -14.83 2.16 28.80
CA GLU A 341 -16.28 1.96 28.89
C GLU A 341 -16.84 2.41 30.25
N ALA A 342 -16.16 2.07 31.35
CA ALA A 342 -16.56 2.46 32.71
C ALA A 342 -16.44 3.96 32.97
N ALA A 343 -15.53 4.66 32.28
CA ALA A 343 -15.35 6.12 32.36
C ALA A 343 -16.49 6.93 31.70
N GLY A 344 -17.50 6.28 31.10
CA GLY A 344 -18.68 6.95 30.57
C GLY A 344 -18.46 7.68 29.23
N THR A 345 -17.24 7.64 28.68
CA THR A 345 -16.98 7.93 27.27
C THR A 345 -17.55 6.78 26.45
N ALA A 346 -18.80 6.94 25.99
CA ALA A 346 -19.50 6.00 25.15
C ALA A 346 -18.54 5.40 24.10
N ALA A 347 -18.21 4.12 24.27
CA ALA A 347 -17.35 3.36 23.39
C ALA A 347 -17.93 3.40 21.98
N ARG A 348 -17.47 4.37 21.18
CA ARG A 348 -17.59 4.33 19.74
C ARG A 348 -16.53 3.34 19.28
N ARG A 349 -16.99 2.22 18.72
CA ARG A 349 -16.20 1.11 18.18
C ARG A 349 -14.96 1.62 17.45
N GLY A 350 -13.79 1.18 17.89
CA GLY A 350 -12.49 1.44 17.25
C GLY A 350 -11.64 2.46 18.01
N VAL A 351 -11.01 2.03 19.11
CA VAL A 351 -9.92 2.79 19.73
C VAL A 351 -8.60 2.20 19.25
N LEU A 352 -7.76 3.01 18.60
CA LEU A 352 -6.40 2.62 18.24
C LEU A 352 -5.45 3.14 19.33
N LEU A 353 -4.83 2.23 20.09
CA LEU A 353 -3.79 2.55 21.06
C LEU A 353 -2.44 2.11 20.50
N GLY A 354 -1.56 3.07 20.22
CA GLY A 354 -0.17 2.77 19.90
C GLY A 354 0.60 2.52 21.19
N ILE A 355 0.92 1.26 21.49
CA ILE A 355 1.78 0.93 22.65
C ILE A 355 3.22 1.29 22.27
N SER A 356 3.64 2.51 22.62
CA SER A 356 5.03 2.93 22.62
C SER A 356 5.65 2.67 23.99
N ALA A 357 6.97 2.48 24.06
CA ALA A 357 7.73 2.44 25.31
C ALA A 357 7.67 3.78 26.09
N ASP A 358 7.11 4.84 25.48
CA ASP A 358 6.79 6.09 26.15
C ASP A 358 5.56 5.97 27.06
N PRO A 359 5.60 6.51 28.29
CA PRO A 359 4.50 6.44 29.25
C PRO A 359 3.29 7.32 28.88
N SER A 360 3.25 7.91 27.70
CA SER A 360 2.12 8.71 27.20
C SER A 360 1.53 8.06 25.96
N THR A 361 0.38 7.43 26.13
CA THR A 361 -0.41 6.88 25.02
C THR A 361 -1.53 7.86 24.68
N GLU A 362 -1.57 8.33 23.44
CA GLU A 362 -2.73 9.04 22.90
C GLU A 362 -3.72 8.02 22.35
N GLY A 363 -4.94 8.02 22.87
CA GLY A 363 -6.04 7.20 22.35
C GLY A 363 -6.72 7.92 21.19
N TYR A 364 -6.96 7.21 20.10
CA TYR A 364 -7.66 7.73 18.93
C TYR A 364 -8.96 6.96 18.73
N ALA A 365 -10.11 7.63 18.73
CA ALA A 365 -11.39 7.03 18.40
C ALA A 365 -11.64 7.21 16.90
N LEU A 366 -11.85 6.09 16.19
CA LEU A 366 -12.28 6.12 14.80
C LEU A 366 -13.72 6.67 14.73
N ASP A 367 -13.90 7.81 14.06
CA ASP A 367 -15.23 8.37 13.78
C ASP A 367 -15.44 8.41 12.27
N ALA A 368 -16.39 7.61 11.79
CA ALA A 368 -16.72 7.53 10.37
C ALA A 368 -17.13 8.89 9.79
N GLU A 369 -17.85 9.72 10.56
CA GLU A 369 -18.28 11.04 10.10
C GLU A 369 -17.12 12.06 10.14
N ALA A 370 -16.23 12.00 11.13
CA ALA A 370 -14.98 12.75 11.12
C ALA A 370 -14.09 12.35 9.92
N CYS A 371 -13.95 11.06 9.64
CA CYS A 371 -13.21 10.55 8.49
C CYS A 371 -13.78 11.07 7.17
N LYS A 372 -15.11 10.98 6.99
CA LYS A 372 -15.78 11.55 5.81
C LYS A 372 -15.49 13.05 5.69
N ARG A 373 -15.63 13.82 6.77
CA ARG A 373 -15.36 15.27 6.76
C ARG A 373 -13.91 15.58 6.42
N ASP A 374 -12.95 14.87 7.00
CA ASP A 374 -11.51 15.07 6.76
C ASP A 374 -11.14 14.73 5.31
N VAL A 375 -11.61 13.59 4.79
CA VAL A 375 -11.45 13.23 3.37
C VAL A 375 -12.06 14.32 2.48
N HIS A 376 -13.28 14.78 2.78
CA HIS A 376 -13.96 15.80 1.98
C HIS A 376 -13.23 17.15 2.00
N ALA A 377 -12.66 17.53 3.15
CA ALA A 377 -11.86 18.75 3.30
C ALA A 377 -10.53 18.64 2.53
N LYS A 378 -9.82 17.52 2.64
CA LYS A 378 -8.57 17.27 1.91
C LYS A 378 -8.79 17.23 0.39
N LEU A 379 -9.85 16.58 -0.07
CA LEU A 379 -10.22 16.56 -1.49
C LEU A 379 -10.58 17.95 -2.01
N ARG A 380 -11.30 18.77 -1.22
CA ARG A 380 -11.57 20.17 -1.56
C ARG A 380 -10.28 20.98 -1.69
N HIS A 381 -9.36 20.84 -0.73
CA HIS A 381 -8.08 21.52 -0.79
C HIS A 381 -7.26 21.14 -2.03
N VAL A 382 -7.27 19.87 -2.41
CA VAL A 382 -6.63 19.42 -3.65
C VAL A 382 -7.34 20.00 -4.88
N ALA A 383 -8.67 20.04 -4.91
CA ALA A 383 -9.41 20.64 -6.01
C ALA A 383 -9.09 22.14 -6.18
N GLU A 384 -9.07 22.90 -5.09
CA GLU A 384 -8.68 24.32 -5.08
C GLU A 384 -7.24 24.52 -5.58
N ARG A 385 -6.33 23.63 -5.18
CA ARG A 385 -4.94 23.67 -5.63
C ARG A 385 -4.82 23.40 -7.14
N ILE A 386 -5.49 22.35 -7.62
CA ILE A 386 -5.52 21.97 -9.04
C ILE A 386 -6.06 23.13 -9.89
N GLU A 387 -7.13 23.78 -9.44
CA GLU A 387 -7.71 24.94 -10.13
C GLU A 387 -6.75 26.13 -10.16
N ARG A 388 -6.11 26.45 -9.02
CA ARG A 388 -5.16 27.55 -8.88
C ARG A 388 -3.91 27.34 -9.74
N ASP A 389 -3.40 26.12 -9.78
CA ASP A 389 -2.13 25.78 -10.43
C ASP A 389 -2.35 25.35 -11.90
N HIS A 390 -3.61 25.37 -12.38
CA HIS A 390 -4.03 24.95 -13.73
C HIS A 390 -3.61 23.51 -14.09
N GLU A 391 -3.66 22.61 -13.10
CA GLU A 391 -3.33 21.20 -13.27
C GLU A 391 -4.55 20.37 -13.74
N GLU A 392 -4.30 19.18 -14.29
CA GLU A 392 -5.35 18.21 -14.65
C GLU A 392 -5.33 17.01 -13.68
N LEU A 393 -6.49 16.67 -13.10
CA LEU A 393 -6.63 15.47 -12.27
C LEU A 393 -6.75 14.22 -13.16
N LEU A 394 -5.69 13.41 -13.22
CA LEU A 394 -5.69 12.16 -13.99
C LEU A 394 -6.48 11.03 -13.32
N GLY A 395 -6.55 11.01 -11.99
CA GLY A 395 -7.26 10.00 -11.21
C GLY A 395 -6.87 9.98 -9.74
N ALA A 396 -7.42 9.02 -8.99
CA ALA A 396 -7.15 8.85 -7.57
C ALA A 396 -7.07 7.38 -7.18
N VAL A 397 -6.25 7.08 -6.17
CA VAL A 397 -6.18 5.77 -5.52
C VAL A 397 -6.46 5.97 -4.04
N MET A 398 -7.40 5.21 -3.51
CA MET A 398 -7.73 5.22 -2.09
C MET A 398 -7.33 3.88 -1.48
N PHE A 399 -6.47 3.93 -0.47
CA PHE A 399 -6.17 2.81 0.39
C PHE A 399 -6.98 3.01 1.69
N THR A 400 -7.74 1.99 2.09
CA THR A 400 -8.45 2.00 3.37
C THR A 400 -7.90 0.88 4.22
N CYS A 401 -7.31 1.21 5.35
CA CYS A 401 -6.93 0.24 6.37
C CYS A 401 -8.11 0.11 7.32
N SER A 402 -8.76 -1.05 7.38
CA SER A 402 -9.61 -1.38 8.52
C SER A 402 -8.70 -1.51 9.73
N GLY A 403 -8.88 -0.65 10.74
CA GLY A 403 -8.23 -0.78 12.05
C GLY A 403 -8.76 -1.98 12.86
N GLU A 404 -9.09 -3.09 12.20
CA GLU A 404 -9.63 -4.30 12.81
C GLU A 404 -8.75 -5.50 12.42
N TYR A 405 -8.07 -6.04 13.44
CA TYR A 405 -7.67 -7.44 13.51
C TYR A 405 -8.92 -8.32 13.70
N PRO A 406 -8.86 -9.63 13.37
CA PRO A 406 -10.04 -10.44 13.13
C PRO A 406 -10.87 -10.58 14.41
N SER A 407 -12.10 -10.07 14.40
CA SER A 407 -13.14 -10.68 15.20
C SER A 407 -13.59 -11.93 14.46
N ASP A 408 -13.23 -13.08 15.01
CA ASP A 408 -13.79 -14.37 14.65
C ASP A 408 -15.32 -14.28 14.56
N ASP A 409 -15.85 -14.60 13.38
CA ASP A 409 -17.16 -15.23 13.24
C ASP A 409 -17.00 -16.34 12.19
N LEU A 410 -16.71 -17.53 12.70
CA LEU A 410 -16.93 -18.84 12.07
C LEU A 410 -18.26 -19.41 12.59
#